data_AF-A0A349M9Y6-F1
#
_entry.id   AF-A0A349M9Y6-F1
#
_cell.length_a   1.000
_cell.length_b   1.000
_cell.length_c   1.000
_cell.angle_alpha   90.00
_cell.angle_beta   90.00
_cell.angle_gamma   90.00
#
_symmetry.space_group_name_H-M   'P 1'
#
loop_
_entity.id
_entity.type
_entity.pdbx_description
1 polymer ?
#
loop_
_entity_poly.entity_id
_entity_poly.type
_entity_poly.pdbx_seq_one_letter_code
_entity_poly.pdbx_strand_id
1 'polypeptide(L)'
;MDVVPGCMDETATNFAPIANVDDGSCTYPVTFMVDLSQENLENMSAMESQMHLTSMVDSNFEEASSIAPTNAAWQTAQFSLLLEEGAYAYRFVHPEGEIETVFRTVAIAYGIESLDVEVVCFNQAEACPGCTNPMDVAYNPWATSDQGCLGYVVEGCTYSDAVNFTAGANVDNGTCEFEASNNCPNDVDGDGSVAMGDLLAMLAAWGETCP
;
A
#
# COMPACT_ATOMS: atom_id res chain seq x y z
N MET A 1 -43.04 34.10 13.23
CA MET A 1 -42.59 32.88 12.55
C MET A 1 -41.63 32.23 13.51
N ASP A 2 -41.89 30.98 13.88
CA ASP A 2 -40.95 30.23 14.72
C ASP A 2 -39.78 29.80 13.85
N VAL A 3 -38.57 30.11 14.31
CA VAL A 3 -37.33 29.67 13.67
C VAL A 3 -37.08 28.24 14.09
N VAL A 4 -36.93 27.36 13.10
CA VAL A 4 -36.56 25.95 13.28
C VAL A 4 -35.21 25.77 12.58
N PRO A 5 -34.10 25.86 13.33
CA PRO A 5 -32.77 25.61 12.78
C PRO A 5 -32.58 24.14 12.42
N GLY A 6 -31.81 23.88 11.36
CA GLY A 6 -31.37 22.54 10.99
C GLY A 6 -30.82 22.49 9.57
N CYS A 7 -30.19 21.39 9.20
CA CYS A 7 -29.71 21.21 7.84
C CYS A 7 -30.86 21.26 6.83
N MET A 8 -30.78 22.21 5.89
CA MET A 8 -31.78 22.40 4.84
C MET A 8 -31.45 21.66 3.53
N ASP A 9 -30.32 20.96 3.46
CA ASP A 9 -29.89 20.21 2.28
C ASP A 9 -30.51 18.81 2.24
N GLU A 10 -31.29 18.51 1.19
CA GLU A 10 -31.93 17.21 0.97
C GLU A 10 -30.94 16.07 0.68
N THR A 11 -29.72 16.40 0.24
CA THR A 11 -28.65 15.44 -0.04
C THR A 11 -27.82 15.08 1.20
N ALA A 12 -27.91 15.89 2.27
CA ALA A 12 -27.19 15.64 3.51
C ALA A 12 -27.81 14.48 4.32
N THR A 13 -26.96 13.78 5.06
CA THR A 13 -27.38 12.61 5.86
C THR A 13 -28.30 13.02 7.02
N ASN A 14 -28.22 14.26 7.47
CA ASN A 14 -29.01 14.82 8.56
C ASN A 14 -30.01 15.89 8.09
N PHE A 15 -30.51 15.80 6.85
CA PHE A 15 -31.57 16.67 6.34
C PHE A 15 -32.76 16.79 7.30
N ALA A 16 -33.14 18.03 7.62
CA ALA A 16 -34.26 18.35 8.49
C ALA A 16 -35.42 18.96 7.66
N PRO A 17 -36.45 18.19 7.26
CA PRO A 17 -37.52 18.68 6.38
C PRO A 17 -38.42 19.76 6.99
N ILE A 18 -38.33 19.97 8.31
CA ILE A 18 -39.07 21.02 9.02
C ILE A 18 -38.21 22.27 9.28
N ALA A 19 -36.91 22.23 8.97
CA ALA A 19 -36.01 23.37 9.16
C ALA A 19 -36.38 24.49 8.18
N ASN A 20 -36.38 25.72 8.70
CA ASN A 20 -36.64 26.93 7.91
C ASN A 20 -35.49 27.95 7.98
N VAL A 21 -34.43 27.61 8.72
CA VAL A 21 -33.17 28.34 8.78
C VAL A 21 -32.05 27.31 8.81
N ASP A 22 -31.12 27.42 7.87
CA ASP A 22 -29.93 26.58 7.85
C ASP A 22 -29.02 26.94 9.04
N ASP A 23 -28.61 25.94 9.79
CA ASP A 23 -27.71 26.09 10.93
C ASP A 23 -26.26 25.70 10.61
N GLY A 24 -25.99 25.30 9.36
CA GLY A 24 -24.66 24.89 8.92
C GLY A 24 -24.21 23.52 9.45
N SER A 25 -25.13 22.75 10.05
CA SER A 25 -24.82 21.43 10.60
C SER A 25 -24.89 20.30 9.56
N CYS A 26 -25.09 20.60 8.27
CA CYS A 26 -25.22 19.58 7.23
C CYS A 26 -23.98 18.68 7.19
N THR A 27 -24.21 17.37 7.20
CA THR A 27 -23.15 16.35 7.20
C THR A 27 -23.25 15.44 5.98
N TYR A 28 -22.08 15.16 5.40
CA TYR A 28 -21.95 14.42 4.16
C TYR A 28 -21.02 13.22 4.34
N PRO A 29 -21.33 12.05 3.75
CA PRO A 29 -20.45 10.89 3.74
C PRO A 29 -19.18 11.17 2.94
N VAL A 30 -18.03 10.93 3.56
CA VAL A 30 -16.72 11.06 2.93
C VAL A 30 -15.92 9.80 3.17
N THR A 31 -15.37 9.23 2.11
CA THR A 31 -14.52 8.05 2.17
C THR A 31 -13.10 8.39 1.74
N PHE A 32 -12.14 8.07 2.60
CA PHE A 32 -10.70 8.19 2.34
C PHE A 32 -10.10 6.79 2.25
N MET A 33 -9.12 6.61 1.37
CA MET A 33 -8.43 5.33 1.21
C MET A 33 -6.94 5.55 1.06
N VAL A 34 -6.14 4.68 1.68
CA VAL A 34 -4.68 4.66 1.56
C VAL A 34 -4.19 3.28 1.13
N ASP A 35 -3.29 3.29 0.15
CA ASP A 35 -2.51 2.14 -0.29
C ASP A 35 -1.18 2.10 0.47
N LEU A 36 -0.97 0.99 1.19
CA LEU A 36 0.21 0.67 1.97
C LEU A 36 0.97 -0.52 1.34
N SER A 37 0.66 -0.91 0.10
CA SER A 37 1.29 -2.06 -0.57
C SER A 37 2.79 -1.92 -0.78
N GLN A 38 3.27 -0.68 -0.86
CA GLN A 38 4.69 -0.35 -0.95
C GLN A 38 5.37 -0.35 0.43
N GLU A 39 4.59 -0.39 1.51
CA GLU A 39 5.11 -0.41 2.86
C GLU A 39 5.31 -1.86 3.32
N ASN A 40 6.42 -2.10 4.01
CA ASN A 40 6.73 -3.43 4.52
C ASN A 40 5.90 -3.75 5.78
N LEU A 41 4.62 -4.07 5.58
CA LEU A 41 3.68 -4.44 6.64
C LEU A 41 3.87 -5.88 7.14
N GLU A 42 5.13 -6.33 7.27
CA GLU A 42 5.48 -7.63 7.82
C GLU A 42 4.95 -7.75 9.27
N ASN A 43 3.78 -8.38 9.40
CA ASN A 43 3.07 -8.67 10.65
C ASN A 43 2.15 -7.56 11.21
N MET A 44 1.84 -6.54 10.42
CA MET A 44 0.88 -5.50 10.83
C MET A 44 -0.32 -5.43 9.90
N SER A 45 -1.48 -5.21 10.49
CA SER A 45 -2.71 -5.07 9.71
C SER A 45 -2.89 -3.63 9.29
N ALA A 46 -3.37 -3.41 8.06
CA ALA A 46 -3.85 -2.10 7.64
C ALA A 46 -4.98 -1.57 8.57
N MET A 47 -5.63 -2.44 9.35
CA MET A 47 -6.58 -2.07 10.39
C MET A 47 -5.97 -1.30 11.57
N GLU A 48 -4.65 -1.34 11.75
CA GLU A 48 -3.93 -0.61 12.81
C GLU A 48 -3.47 0.78 12.36
N SER A 49 -3.65 1.11 11.07
CA SER A 49 -3.42 2.46 10.56
C SER A 49 -4.34 3.48 11.23
N GLN A 50 -3.98 4.75 11.14
CA GLN A 50 -4.87 5.84 11.55
C GLN A 50 -4.89 6.92 10.48
N MET A 51 -5.88 7.79 10.55
CA MET A 51 -5.92 9.02 9.78
C MET A 51 -5.98 10.18 10.76
N HIS A 52 -5.09 11.15 10.60
CA HIS A 52 -5.19 12.44 11.27
C HIS A 52 -5.97 13.40 10.38
N LEU A 53 -7.04 13.99 10.91
CA LEU A 53 -7.89 14.97 10.22
C LEU A 53 -7.98 16.25 11.05
N THR A 54 -7.77 17.39 10.42
CA THR A 54 -7.91 18.71 11.05
C THR A 54 -8.49 19.74 10.08
N SER A 55 -8.82 20.92 10.57
CA SER A 55 -9.21 22.05 9.71
C SER A 55 -8.00 22.61 8.97
N MET A 56 -8.18 23.16 7.76
CA MET A 56 -7.06 23.78 7.01
C MET A 56 -6.36 24.95 7.71
N VAL A 57 -6.93 25.48 8.80
CA VAL A 57 -6.27 26.53 9.61
C VAL A 57 -5.20 25.99 10.55
N ASP A 58 -5.22 24.69 10.85
CA ASP A 58 -4.21 24.00 11.66
C ASP A 58 -3.16 23.40 10.74
N SER A 59 -2.10 24.17 10.45
CA SER A 59 -1.03 23.74 9.56
C SER A 59 -0.13 22.66 10.16
N ASN A 60 -0.23 22.40 11.47
CA ASN A 60 0.70 21.54 12.20
C ASN A 60 0.04 20.27 12.74
N PHE A 61 -1.27 20.11 12.57
CA PHE A 61 -2.04 18.97 13.08
C PHE A 61 -1.98 18.82 14.61
N GLU A 62 -1.90 19.93 15.34
CA GLU A 62 -1.85 19.93 16.82
C GLU A 62 -3.19 19.52 17.43
N GLU A 63 -4.30 19.90 16.78
CA GLU A 63 -5.67 19.61 17.22
C GLU A 63 -6.32 18.56 16.30
N ALA A 64 -5.51 17.74 15.62
CA ALA A 64 -6.01 16.74 14.70
C ALA A 64 -6.74 15.61 15.44
N SER A 65 -7.88 15.22 14.89
CA SER A 65 -8.57 14.00 15.31
C SER A 65 -7.85 12.78 14.75
N SER A 66 -7.61 11.77 15.57
CA SER A 66 -7.18 10.45 15.11
C SER A 66 -8.38 9.55 14.86
N ILE A 67 -8.48 9.03 13.64
CA ILE A 67 -9.57 8.20 13.17
C ILE A 67 -9.02 6.83 12.80
N ALA A 68 -9.64 5.77 13.33
CA ALA A 68 -9.33 4.40 12.96
C ALA A 68 -10.01 4.02 11.63
N PRO A 69 -9.45 3.07 10.87
CA PRO A 69 -10.06 2.59 9.66
C PRO A 69 -11.40 1.91 9.96
N THR A 70 -12.34 2.11 9.04
CA THR A 70 -13.66 1.46 9.04
C THR A 70 -13.64 0.11 8.36
N ASN A 71 -12.70 -0.09 7.43
CA ASN A 71 -12.48 -1.35 6.73
C ASN A 71 -11.01 -1.42 6.29
N ALA A 72 -10.53 -2.62 6.04
CA ALA A 72 -9.20 -2.85 5.49
C ALA A 72 -9.19 -4.08 4.58
N ALA A 73 -8.39 -4.03 3.53
CA ALA A 73 -8.04 -5.18 2.72
C ALA A 73 -6.51 -5.36 2.71
N TRP A 74 -5.98 -6.24 1.85
CA TRP A 74 -4.54 -6.49 1.78
C TRP A 74 -3.79 -5.17 1.60
N GLN A 75 -3.06 -4.76 2.64
CA GLN A 75 -2.26 -3.52 2.69
C GLN A 75 -3.03 -2.26 2.26
N THR A 76 -4.34 -2.20 2.52
CA THR A 76 -5.16 -1.01 2.23
C THR A 76 -6.11 -0.72 3.37
N ALA A 77 -6.30 0.56 3.66
CA ALA A 77 -7.18 1.02 4.73
C ALA A 77 -8.20 2.03 4.20
N GLN A 78 -9.44 1.91 4.67
CA GLN A 78 -10.57 2.78 4.32
C GLN A 78 -11.10 3.49 5.56
N PHE A 79 -11.29 4.80 5.47
CA PHE A 79 -11.85 5.63 6.52
C PHE A 79 -13.13 6.28 6.00
N SER A 80 -14.26 5.97 6.64
CA SER A 80 -15.56 6.55 6.27
C SER A 80 -16.06 7.44 7.41
N LEU A 81 -16.30 8.71 7.11
CA LEU A 81 -16.70 9.74 8.07
C LEU A 81 -17.92 10.51 7.57
N LEU A 82 -18.63 11.14 8.50
CA LEU A 82 -19.59 12.20 8.20
C LEU A 82 -18.94 13.54 8.52
N LEU A 83 -18.69 14.37 7.50
CA LEU A 83 -18.05 15.67 7.66
C LEU A 83 -19.03 16.81 7.37
N GLU A 84 -18.88 17.90 8.09
CA GLU A 84 -19.62 19.14 7.84
C GLU A 84 -19.07 19.85 6.59
N GLU A 85 -19.82 20.85 6.10
CA GLU A 85 -19.31 21.74 5.04
C GLU A 85 -18.04 22.44 5.53
N GLY A 86 -17.00 22.40 4.71
CA GLY A 86 -15.73 23.00 5.07
C GLY A 86 -14.56 22.40 4.33
N ALA A 87 -13.38 22.93 4.65
CA ALA A 87 -12.13 22.45 4.10
C ALA A 87 -11.27 21.85 5.21
N TYR A 88 -10.79 20.63 4.97
CA TYR A 88 -10.04 19.83 5.93
C TYR A 88 -8.67 19.48 5.35
N ALA A 89 -7.69 19.35 6.24
CA ALA A 89 -6.39 18.77 5.96
C ALA A 89 -6.33 17.37 6.60
N TYR A 90 -5.81 16.40 5.88
CA TYR A 90 -5.66 15.03 6.37
C TYR A 90 -4.31 14.43 6.01
N ARG A 91 -3.88 13.46 6.81
CA ARG A 91 -2.68 12.65 6.58
C ARG A 91 -2.86 11.28 7.24
N PHE A 92 -2.18 10.27 6.74
CA PHE A 92 -2.26 8.93 7.30
C PHE A 92 -1.17 8.68 8.35
N VAL A 93 -1.40 7.68 9.18
CA VAL A 93 -0.44 7.13 10.13
C VAL A 93 -0.28 5.66 9.77
N HIS A 94 0.94 5.29 9.46
CA HIS A 94 1.33 3.91 9.22
C HIS A 94 0.93 3.04 10.42
N PRO A 95 0.58 1.76 10.21
CA PRO A 95 0.33 0.83 11.31
C PRO A 95 1.40 0.85 12.43
N GLU A 96 2.67 1.04 12.09
CA GLU A 96 3.78 1.15 13.07
C GLU A 96 3.81 2.45 13.89
N GLY A 97 2.93 3.41 13.58
CA GLY A 97 2.85 4.72 14.22
C GLY A 97 3.61 5.82 13.49
N GLU A 98 4.29 5.52 12.37
CA GLU A 98 4.95 6.52 11.54
C GLU A 98 3.91 7.44 10.90
N ILE A 99 4.07 8.74 11.12
CA ILE A 99 3.12 9.74 10.63
C ILE A 99 3.58 10.21 9.24
N GLU A 100 2.65 10.27 8.30
CA GLU A 100 2.92 10.74 6.95
C GLU A 100 3.46 12.19 6.97
N THR A 101 4.49 12.44 6.17
CA THR A 101 5.09 13.79 6.03
C THR A 101 4.34 14.64 5.01
N VAL A 102 3.65 13.98 4.08
CA VAL A 102 2.75 14.59 3.12
C VAL A 102 1.38 14.69 3.75
N PHE A 103 0.75 15.85 3.60
CA PHE A 103 -0.67 16.01 3.93
C PHE A 103 -1.43 16.46 2.69
N ARG A 104 -2.72 16.18 2.69
CA ARG A 104 -3.64 16.46 1.60
C ARG A 104 -4.80 17.29 2.11
N THR A 105 -5.57 17.83 1.19
CA THR A 105 -6.74 18.64 1.53
C THR A 105 -7.97 18.10 0.82
N VAL A 106 -9.12 18.28 1.47
CA VAL A 106 -10.43 17.94 0.92
C VAL A 106 -11.39 19.07 1.25
N ALA A 107 -12.24 19.43 0.30
CA ALA A 107 -13.28 20.43 0.48
C ALA A 107 -14.65 19.77 0.33
N ILE A 108 -15.47 19.89 1.36
CA ILE A 108 -16.85 19.44 1.41
C ILE A 108 -17.71 20.64 1.07
N ALA A 109 -18.44 20.55 -0.03
CA ALA A 109 -19.33 21.61 -0.50
C ALA A 109 -20.79 21.24 -0.23
N TYR A 110 -21.63 22.26 -0.11
CA TYR A 110 -23.08 22.11 -0.08
C TYR A 110 -23.60 21.33 -1.30
N GLY A 111 -24.55 20.42 -1.10
CA GLY A 111 -25.24 19.69 -2.17
C GLY A 111 -24.54 18.43 -2.68
N ILE A 112 -23.50 17.94 -1.99
CA ILE A 112 -22.87 16.66 -2.35
C ILE A 112 -23.64 15.50 -1.73
N GLU A 113 -23.92 14.43 -2.48
CA GLU A 113 -24.54 13.22 -1.90
C GLU A 113 -23.52 12.39 -1.10
N SER A 114 -22.32 12.23 -1.67
CA SER A 114 -21.17 11.58 -1.03
C SER A 114 -19.88 11.98 -1.75
N LEU A 115 -18.75 11.90 -1.06
CA LEU A 115 -17.44 12.15 -1.63
C LEU A 115 -16.50 10.95 -1.41
N ASP A 116 -16.17 10.26 -2.50
CA ASP A 116 -15.10 9.26 -2.51
C ASP A 116 -13.80 9.96 -2.91
N VAL A 117 -12.88 10.09 -1.94
CA VAL A 117 -11.55 10.63 -2.17
C VAL A 117 -10.71 9.58 -2.89
N GLU A 118 -9.95 10.01 -3.91
CA GLU A 118 -9.05 9.14 -4.65
C GLU A 118 -8.09 8.41 -3.71
N VAL A 119 -7.81 7.14 -4.02
CA VAL A 119 -6.86 6.33 -3.25
C VAL A 119 -5.47 6.93 -3.41
N VAL A 120 -4.76 7.10 -2.30
CA VAL A 120 -3.41 7.66 -2.31
C VAL A 120 -2.43 6.68 -1.69
N CYS A 121 -1.16 6.75 -2.12
CA CYS A 121 -0.11 5.97 -1.52
C CYS A 121 0.46 6.68 -0.30
N PHE A 122 0.79 5.91 0.73
CA PHE A 122 1.37 6.44 1.94
C PHE A 122 2.66 7.22 1.64
N ASN A 123 2.74 8.45 2.17
CA ASN A 123 3.90 9.33 2.08
C ASN A 123 4.28 9.73 0.64
N GLN A 124 3.31 9.67 -0.27
CA GLN A 124 3.45 10.13 -1.65
C GLN A 124 2.51 11.31 -1.89
N ALA A 125 2.93 12.30 -2.67
CA ALA A 125 2.07 13.43 -3.09
C ALA A 125 1.35 13.14 -4.42
N GLU A 126 1.93 12.26 -5.24
CA GLU A 126 1.46 11.90 -6.57
C GLU A 126 0.58 10.64 -6.52
N ALA A 127 0.14 10.19 -7.70
CA ALA A 127 -0.58 8.93 -7.85
C ALA A 127 0.31 7.75 -7.42
N CYS A 128 -0.32 6.67 -7.00
CA CYS A 128 0.38 5.45 -6.65
C CYS A 128 1.24 4.93 -7.81
N PRO A 129 2.53 4.61 -7.58
CA PRO A 129 3.35 3.95 -8.59
C PRO A 129 2.85 2.52 -8.83
N GLY A 130 3.20 1.99 -10.00
CA GLY A 130 2.81 0.67 -10.45
C GLY A 130 2.23 0.69 -11.85
N CYS A 131 1.68 -0.45 -12.27
CA CYS A 131 1.06 -0.62 -13.57
C CYS A 131 -0.44 -0.72 -13.46
N THR A 132 -1.11 -0.20 -14.48
CA THR A 132 -2.56 -0.34 -14.66
C THR A 132 -2.95 -1.71 -15.23
N ASN A 133 -2.00 -2.42 -15.84
CA ASN A 133 -2.25 -3.72 -16.44
C ASN A 133 -2.24 -4.83 -15.38
N PRO A 134 -3.37 -5.55 -15.16
CA PRO A 134 -3.47 -6.61 -14.15
C PRO A 134 -2.57 -7.83 -14.41
N MET A 135 -1.95 -7.91 -15.58
CA MET A 135 -1.02 -8.99 -15.94
C MET A 135 0.45 -8.60 -15.73
N ASP A 136 0.76 -7.38 -15.34
CA ASP A 136 2.13 -6.94 -15.02
C ASP A 136 2.52 -7.39 -13.61
N VAL A 137 3.78 -7.77 -13.40
CA VAL A 137 4.27 -8.15 -12.06
C VAL A 137 4.30 -6.98 -11.08
N ALA A 138 4.34 -5.73 -11.59
CA ALA A 138 4.21 -4.51 -10.81
C ALA A 138 2.78 -3.93 -10.88
N TYR A 139 1.76 -4.77 -11.12
CA TYR A 139 0.36 -4.32 -11.11
C TYR A 139 -0.01 -3.69 -9.76
N ASN A 140 -0.53 -2.47 -9.81
CA ASN A 140 -1.17 -1.82 -8.68
C ASN A 140 -2.59 -1.43 -9.12
N PRO A 141 -3.66 -1.97 -8.48
CA PRO A 141 -5.04 -1.64 -8.84
C PRO A 141 -5.40 -0.15 -8.63
N TRP A 142 -4.59 0.59 -7.88
CA TRP A 142 -4.74 2.02 -7.62
C TRP A 142 -3.75 2.90 -8.40
N ALA A 143 -2.88 2.31 -9.25
CA ALA A 143 -2.08 3.10 -10.17
C ALA A 143 -2.98 3.75 -11.21
N THR A 144 -2.80 5.06 -11.43
CA THR A 144 -3.49 5.81 -12.50
C THR A 144 -2.60 6.08 -13.71
N SER A 145 -1.33 5.69 -13.63
CA SER A 145 -0.38 5.75 -14.73
C SER A 145 0.65 4.63 -14.61
N ASP A 146 1.17 4.15 -15.74
CA ASP A 146 2.18 3.08 -15.78
C ASP A 146 3.57 3.62 -15.38
N GLN A 147 3.88 3.53 -14.09
CA GLN A 147 5.16 3.93 -13.50
C GLN A 147 5.87 2.70 -12.94
N GLY A 148 7.08 2.42 -13.42
CA GLY A 148 7.90 1.33 -12.87
C GLY A 148 7.47 -0.08 -13.29
N CYS A 149 6.82 -0.23 -14.45
CA CYS A 149 6.39 -1.53 -14.95
C CYS A 149 7.51 -2.51 -15.22
N LEU A 150 7.26 -3.77 -14.85
CA LEU A 150 8.24 -4.86 -14.89
C LEU A 150 7.88 -5.92 -15.94
N GLY A 151 6.73 -5.77 -16.60
CA GLY A 151 6.25 -6.65 -17.66
C GLY A 151 5.48 -7.85 -17.13
N TYR A 152 5.12 -8.74 -18.05
CA TYR A 152 4.37 -9.96 -17.74
C TYR A 152 5.23 -10.97 -16.99
N VAL A 153 4.59 -11.83 -16.18
CA VAL A 153 5.24 -13.05 -15.71
C VAL A 153 5.59 -13.93 -16.92
N VAL A 154 6.87 -14.19 -17.09
CA VAL A 154 7.40 -15.17 -18.04
C VAL A 154 8.10 -16.23 -17.22
N GLU A 155 7.47 -17.40 -17.12
CA GLU A 155 8.01 -18.55 -16.42
C GLU A 155 9.06 -19.26 -17.28
N GLY A 156 10.17 -19.65 -16.66
CA GLY A 156 11.23 -20.42 -17.29
C GLY A 156 12.47 -20.44 -16.42
N CYS A 157 13.52 -21.17 -16.82
CA CYS A 157 14.74 -21.17 -16.03
C CYS A 157 15.43 -19.80 -16.11
N THR A 158 15.65 -19.14 -14.97
CA THR A 158 16.24 -17.78 -14.89
C THR A 158 17.77 -17.80 -14.71
N TYR A 159 18.37 -18.97 -14.45
CA TYR A 159 19.81 -19.11 -14.26
C TYR A 159 20.51 -19.28 -15.61
N SER A 160 21.39 -18.35 -15.96
CA SER A 160 22.15 -18.37 -17.23
C SER A 160 22.98 -19.63 -17.45
N ASP A 161 23.37 -20.29 -16.36
CA ASP A 161 24.25 -21.45 -16.36
C ASP A 161 23.47 -22.77 -16.50
N ALA A 162 22.14 -22.71 -16.49
CA ALA A 162 21.29 -23.85 -16.77
C ALA A 162 21.23 -24.14 -18.27
N VAL A 163 21.16 -25.42 -18.62
CA VAL A 163 21.14 -25.86 -20.02
C VAL A 163 19.80 -25.59 -20.70
N ASN A 164 18.77 -25.39 -19.90
CA ASN A 164 17.45 -24.96 -20.32
C ASN A 164 17.13 -23.50 -19.89
N PHE A 165 18.16 -22.65 -19.74
CA PHE A 165 18.01 -21.22 -19.50
C PHE A 165 17.06 -20.57 -20.51
N THR A 166 16.12 -19.77 -20.01
CA THR A 166 15.13 -19.03 -20.81
C THR A 166 15.39 -17.53 -20.69
N ALA A 167 15.98 -16.92 -21.72
CA ALA A 167 16.43 -15.51 -21.68
C ALA A 167 15.34 -14.46 -21.42
N GLY A 168 14.06 -14.82 -21.61
CA GLY A 168 12.92 -13.95 -21.33
C GLY A 168 12.23 -14.23 -20.00
N ALA A 169 12.66 -15.26 -19.25
CA ALA A 169 12.03 -15.63 -17.99
C ALA A 169 12.41 -14.64 -16.89
N ASN A 170 11.41 -14.14 -16.17
CA ASN A 170 11.58 -13.31 -14.97
C ASN A 170 11.13 -14.04 -13.69
N VAL A 171 10.52 -15.23 -13.83
CA VAL A 171 10.13 -16.10 -12.72
C VAL A 171 10.69 -17.49 -12.98
N ASP A 172 11.48 -17.99 -12.04
CA ASP A 172 11.97 -19.37 -12.09
C ASP A 172 10.81 -20.34 -11.89
N ASN A 173 10.66 -21.27 -12.83
CA ASN A 173 9.63 -22.30 -12.77
C ASN A 173 10.11 -23.60 -12.10
N GLY A 174 11.34 -23.61 -11.58
CA GLY A 174 11.92 -24.76 -10.87
C GLY A 174 12.27 -25.94 -11.78
N THR A 175 12.25 -25.74 -13.10
CA THR A 175 12.59 -26.79 -14.08
C THR A 175 14.04 -26.74 -14.53
N CYS A 176 14.87 -25.86 -13.97
CA CYS A 176 16.26 -25.68 -14.37
C CYS A 176 17.07 -26.99 -14.35
N GLU A 177 17.69 -27.28 -15.48
CA GLU A 177 18.60 -28.40 -15.66
C GLU A 177 20.01 -27.85 -15.73
N PHE A 178 20.95 -28.44 -14.99
CA PHE A 178 22.36 -28.08 -15.04
C PHE A 178 23.13 -29.30 -15.53
N GLU A 179 23.93 -29.16 -16.60
CA GLU A 179 24.80 -30.25 -17.04
C GLU A 179 25.90 -30.43 -15.99
N ALA A 180 25.91 -31.58 -15.34
CA ALA A 180 26.96 -32.00 -14.40
C ALA A 180 28.26 -32.40 -15.15
N SER A 181 28.76 -31.55 -16.04
CA SER A 181 29.97 -31.81 -16.82
C SER A 181 31.08 -30.76 -16.60
N ASN A 182 31.29 -30.38 -15.34
CA ASN A 182 32.61 -30.22 -14.70
C ASN A 182 32.42 -29.79 -13.24
N ASN A 183 33.02 -30.53 -12.31
CA ASN A 183 32.94 -30.36 -10.84
C ASN A 183 32.71 -28.90 -10.45
N CYS A 184 31.57 -28.64 -9.80
CA CYS A 184 31.38 -27.41 -9.05
C CYS A 184 32.67 -27.19 -8.21
N PRO A 185 33.40 -26.08 -8.37
CA PRO A 185 34.71 -25.92 -7.71
C PRO A 185 34.66 -26.01 -6.18
N ASN A 186 33.46 -25.90 -5.61
CA ASN A 186 33.16 -25.97 -4.19
C ASN A 186 32.36 -27.22 -3.79
N ASP A 187 32.24 -28.20 -4.69
CA ASP A 187 31.85 -29.58 -4.35
C ASP A 187 33.11 -30.26 -3.77
N VAL A 188 33.24 -30.13 -2.45
CA VAL A 188 34.42 -30.53 -1.68
C VAL A 188 34.39 -32.03 -1.41
N ASP A 189 33.20 -32.63 -1.29
CA ASP A 189 33.04 -34.06 -1.02
C ASP A 189 32.84 -34.93 -2.28
N GLY A 190 32.66 -34.29 -3.44
CA GLY A 190 32.63 -34.92 -4.76
C GLY A 190 31.31 -35.62 -5.08
N ASP A 191 30.21 -35.23 -4.43
CA ASP A 191 28.90 -35.85 -4.61
C ASP A 191 28.10 -35.34 -5.81
N GLY A 192 28.64 -34.34 -6.52
CA GLY A 192 28.02 -33.73 -7.70
C GLY A 192 27.08 -32.57 -7.38
N SER A 193 27.06 -32.08 -6.13
CA SER A 193 26.29 -30.91 -5.71
C SER A 193 27.13 -29.97 -4.84
N VAL A 194 26.69 -28.71 -4.65
CA VAL A 194 27.24 -27.83 -3.60
C VAL A 194 26.15 -27.66 -2.55
N ALA A 195 26.25 -28.41 -1.46
CA ALA A 195 25.24 -28.53 -0.45
C ALA A 195 25.81 -28.30 0.96
N MET A 196 24.96 -28.48 1.97
CA MET A 196 25.37 -28.41 3.37
C MET A 196 26.48 -29.43 3.69
N GLY A 197 26.58 -30.53 2.94
CA GLY A 197 27.65 -31.53 3.02
C GLY A 197 29.03 -30.91 2.78
N ASP A 198 29.18 -30.17 1.68
CA ASP A 198 30.43 -29.47 1.33
C ASP A 198 30.82 -28.40 2.35
N LEU A 199 29.83 -27.63 2.82
CA LEU A 199 30.05 -26.62 3.86
C LEU A 199 30.55 -27.27 5.15
N LEU A 200 29.93 -28.38 5.56
CA LEU A 200 30.34 -29.12 6.75
C LEU A 200 31.71 -29.77 6.56
N ALA A 201 32.03 -30.29 5.38
CA ALA A 201 33.34 -30.85 5.05
C ALA A 201 34.44 -29.77 5.13
N MET A 202 34.18 -28.59 4.57
CA MET A 202 35.12 -27.46 4.62
C MET A 202 35.29 -26.92 6.05
N LEU A 203 34.21 -26.82 6.84
CA LEU A 203 34.26 -26.41 8.24
C LEU A 203 34.95 -27.45 9.13
N ALA A 204 34.79 -28.74 8.84
CA ALA A 204 35.45 -29.82 9.59
C ALA A 204 36.97 -29.81 9.39
N ALA A 205 37.43 -29.48 8.18
CA ALA A 205 38.85 -29.36 7.85
C ALA A 205 39.45 -27.97 8.20
N TRP A 206 38.61 -27.01 8.65
CA TRP A 206 39.05 -25.64 8.89
C TRP A 206 40.01 -25.56 10.07
N GLY A 207 41.25 -25.15 9.81
CA GLY A 207 42.32 -25.07 10.81
C GLY A 207 43.21 -26.30 10.91
N GLU A 208 43.00 -27.31 10.05
CA GLU A 208 43.97 -28.39 9.89
C GLU A 208 45.28 -27.84 9.29
N THR A 209 46.41 -28.33 9.80
CA THR A 209 47.73 -27.97 9.26
C THR A 209 48.21 -29.08 8.35
N CYS A 210 48.31 -28.78 7.06
CA CYS A 210 48.87 -29.71 6.08
C CYS A 210 50.41 -29.69 6.16
N PRO A 211 51.10 -30.86 6.12
CA PRO A 211 52.55 -30.95 6.09
C PRO A 211 53.17 -30.41 4.79
#